data_AF-A0A7V9VD60-F1
#
_entry.id   AF-A0A7V9VD60-F1
#
_cell.length_a   1.000
_cell.length_b   1.000
_cell.length_c   1.000
_cell.angle_alpha   90.00
_cell.angle_beta   90.00
_cell.angle_gamma   90.00
#
_symmetry.space_group_name_H-M   'P 1'
#
loop_
_entity.id
_entity.type
_entity.pdbx_description
1 polymer ?
#
loop_
_entity_poly.entity_id
_entity_poly.type
_entity_poly.pdbx_seq_one_letter_code
_entity_poly.pdbx_strand_id
1 'polypeptide(L)'
;MEATALHILDDAIVAAYLRDGISPIITRSGDAPGRRATPPTAGATAGLAVALAVAGPSFVHPGISLTALEARIDRGVGMLLRPPARLFIGAGLDPALARQMPVRLDLAGGAPMGGAFIPAHLVPELESLIERRLARFLRRLADAEMDPVATLGLLLDACAVARARGCGLYESLDVIVADAPATWPPGGVRLADRKRLDPVLRRRLEEAAKPPKPVKRPGLVARMLGRGSAVTPNGHAGADAWPGDAVDPGRDDH
;
A
#
# COMPACT_ATOMS: atom_id res chain seq x y z
N MET A 1 -17.54 0.83 4.01
CA MET A 1 -16.16 0.37 3.82
C MET A 1 -15.32 1.63 3.79
N GLU A 2 -14.36 1.78 4.71
CA GLU A 2 -13.51 2.97 4.76
C GLU A 2 -12.68 3.06 3.47
N ALA A 3 -12.63 4.24 2.87
CA ALA A 3 -11.85 4.50 1.67
C ALA A 3 -10.42 4.85 2.07
N THR A 4 -9.45 4.17 1.46
CA THR A 4 -8.03 4.40 1.69
C THR A 4 -7.44 5.10 0.48
N ALA A 5 -6.60 6.11 0.71
CA ALA A 5 -5.92 6.85 -0.35
C ALA A 5 -4.42 6.96 -0.08
N LEU A 6 -3.61 6.80 -1.14
CA LEU A 6 -2.21 7.16 -1.15
C LEU A 6 -2.04 8.51 -1.84
N HIS A 7 -1.19 9.36 -1.29
CA HIS A 7 -0.87 10.68 -1.82
C HIS A 7 0.63 10.78 -2.10
N ILE A 8 0.99 11.59 -3.09
CA ILE A 8 2.38 11.94 -3.35
C ILE A 8 2.84 12.88 -2.24
N LEU A 9 3.79 12.44 -1.42
CA LEU A 9 4.32 13.19 -0.28
C LEU A 9 5.49 14.07 -0.73
N ASP A 10 5.22 15.36 -0.88
CA ASP A 10 6.24 16.38 -1.15
C ASP A 10 6.58 17.13 0.14
N ASP A 11 7.84 17.05 0.55
CA ASP A 11 8.34 17.67 1.78
C ASP A 11 8.17 19.20 1.77
N ALA A 12 8.18 19.84 0.58
CA ALA A 12 7.93 21.27 0.46
C ALA A 12 6.48 21.63 0.82
N ILE A 13 5.52 20.76 0.47
CA ILE A 13 4.11 20.93 0.84
C ILE A 13 3.93 20.70 2.34
N VAL A 14 4.61 19.70 2.92
CA VAL A 14 4.58 19.46 4.37
C VAL A 14 5.11 20.67 5.13
N ALA A 15 6.25 21.23 4.68
CA ALA A 15 6.84 22.42 5.28
C ALA A 15 5.92 23.65 5.14
N ALA A 16 5.31 23.86 3.96
CA ALA A 16 4.33 24.94 3.77
C ALA A 16 3.11 24.75 4.68
N TYR A 17 2.56 23.53 4.73
CA TYR A 17 1.43 23.16 5.59
C TYR A 17 1.69 23.42 7.07
N LEU A 18 2.91 23.24 7.56
CA LEU A 18 3.25 23.57 8.94
C LEU A 18 3.51 25.08 9.16
N ARG A 19 4.17 25.74 8.21
CA ARG A 19 4.50 27.18 8.31
C ARG A 19 3.26 28.06 8.28
N ASP A 20 2.29 27.74 7.43
CA ASP A 20 1.04 28.49 7.28
C ASP A 20 0.05 28.26 8.44
N GLY A 21 0.56 27.65 9.53
CA GLY A 21 -0.19 27.01 10.59
C GLY A 21 -0.84 25.73 10.09
N ILE A 22 -1.16 24.80 11.02
CA ILE A 22 -2.14 23.72 10.77
C ILE A 22 -3.47 24.43 10.48
N SER A 23 -3.64 24.93 9.26
CA SER A 23 -4.64 25.93 8.93
C SER A 23 -6.02 25.29 8.91
N PRO A 24 -7.09 26.07 9.12
CA PRO A 24 -8.40 25.60 9.58
C PRO A 24 -9.26 25.00 8.46
N ILE A 25 -8.67 24.21 7.56
CA ILE A 25 -9.46 23.35 6.64
C ILE A 25 -10.28 22.32 7.47
N ILE A 26 -9.92 22.12 8.75
CA ILE A 26 -10.68 21.34 9.72
C ILE A 26 -12.04 21.99 10.09
N THR A 27 -12.28 23.29 9.83
CA THR A 27 -13.55 23.95 10.24
C THR A 27 -14.60 24.14 9.14
N ARG A 28 -14.44 23.58 7.93
CA ARG A 28 -15.41 23.83 6.83
C ARG A 28 -15.85 22.62 6.01
N SER A 29 -15.84 21.41 6.57
CA SER A 29 -16.59 20.31 5.97
C SER A 29 -17.59 19.73 6.97
N GLY A 30 -18.73 20.41 7.09
CA GLY A 30 -20.00 19.84 7.55
C GLY A 30 -19.99 19.18 8.93
N ASP A 31 -19.98 19.98 9.99
CA ASP A 31 -20.42 19.50 11.30
C ASP A 31 -21.95 19.30 11.26
N ALA A 32 -22.36 18.08 10.97
CA ALA A 32 -23.65 17.59 11.43
C ALA A 32 -23.63 17.55 12.98
N PRO A 33 -24.68 18.01 13.67
CA PRO A 33 -24.69 18.04 15.14
C PRO A 33 -24.58 16.61 15.68
N GLY A 34 -23.48 16.33 16.40
CA GLY A 34 -23.26 15.06 17.10
C GLY A 34 -21.89 14.38 16.90
N ARG A 35 -20.99 14.89 16.04
CA ARG A 35 -19.64 14.32 15.87
C ARG A 35 -18.72 14.79 17.00
N ARG A 36 -18.07 13.84 17.70
CA ARG A 36 -17.03 14.13 18.71
C ARG A 36 -15.95 15.03 18.09
N ALA A 37 -15.46 16.01 18.86
CA ALA A 37 -14.35 16.86 18.47
C ALA A 37 -13.15 15.99 18.03
N THR A 38 -12.73 16.14 16.78
CA THR A 38 -11.54 15.49 16.24
C THR A 38 -10.33 16.01 16.99
N PRO A 39 -9.45 15.16 17.57
CA PRO A 39 -8.24 15.63 18.22
C PRO A 39 -7.43 16.50 17.25
N PRO A 40 -6.73 17.55 17.71
CA PRO A 40 -6.02 18.49 16.84
C PRO A 40 -4.96 17.80 15.96
N THR A 41 -4.35 16.73 16.48
CA THR A 41 -3.42 15.87 15.74
C THR A 41 -4.11 15.03 14.66
N ALA A 42 -5.40 14.72 14.85
CA ALA A 42 -6.19 14.02 13.88
C ALA A 42 -6.52 14.89 12.66
N GLY A 43 -6.96 16.11 12.92
CA GLY A 43 -7.14 17.12 11.90
C GLY A 43 -5.85 17.46 11.13
N ALA A 44 -4.68 17.36 11.76
CA ALA A 44 -3.40 17.63 11.11
C ALA A 44 -3.07 16.63 9.98
N THR A 45 -3.30 15.34 10.21
CA THR A 45 -3.04 14.30 9.18
C THR A 45 -4.05 14.38 8.02
N ALA A 46 -5.30 14.69 8.31
CA ALA A 46 -6.35 14.85 7.31
C ALA A 46 -6.17 16.14 6.51
N GLY A 47 -5.81 17.24 7.18
CA GLY A 47 -5.48 18.50 6.53
C GLY A 47 -4.26 18.37 5.60
N LEU A 48 -3.23 17.64 6.02
CA LEU A 48 -2.10 17.32 5.16
C LEU A 48 -2.53 16.49 3.93
N ALA A 49 -3.36 15.46 4.12
CA ALA A 49 -3.88 14.67 3.00
C ALA A 49 -4.61 15.54 1.96
N VAL A 50 -5.41 16.51 2.42
CA VAL A 50 -6.07 17.49 1.54
C VAL A 50 -5.04 18.34 0.81
N ALA A 51 -4.04 18.89 1.51
CA ALA A 51 -3.00 19.70 0.89
C ALA A 51 -2.22 18.95 -0.20
N LEU A 52 -1.88 17.68 0.06
CA LEU A 52 -1.20 16.82 -0.91
C LEU A 52 -2.11 16.49 -2.11
N ALA A 53 -3.39 16.22 -1.87
CA ALA A 53 -4.37 15.94 -2.93
C ALA A 53 -4.62 17.16 -3.84
N VAL A 54 -4.52 18.38 -3.31
CA VAL A 54 -4.61 19.60 -4.12
C VAL A 54 -3.42 19.71 -5.08
N ALA A 55 -2.22 19.34 -4.64
CA ALA A 55 -0.99 19.51 -5.40
C ALA A 55 -0.65 18.33 -6.34
N GLY A 56 -1.22 17.15 -6.11
CA GLY A 56 -0.89 15.96 -6.86
C GLY A 56 -2.00 14.90 -6.86
N PRO A 57 -1.85 13.86 -7.68
CA PRO A 57 -2.86 12.82 -7.77
C PRO A 57 -2.97 12.03 -6.47
N SER A 58 -4.20 11.68 -6.11
CA SER A 58 -4.51 10.72 -5.06
C SER A 58 -4.85 9.35 -5.65
N PHE A 59 -4.34 8.28 -5.08
CA PHE A 59 -4.53 6.90 -5.52
C PHE A 59 -5.47 6.22 -4.53
N VAL A 60 -6.73 6.09 -4.92
CA VAL A 60 -7.82 5.64 -4.03
C VAL A 60 -8.17 4.19 -4.32
N HIS A 61 -8.28 3.40 -3.27
CA HIS A 61 -8.72 2.01 -3.32
C HIS A 61 -9.54 1.69 -2.07
N PRO A 62 -10.65 0.96 -2.17
CA PRO A 62 -11.33 0.43 -0.99
C PRO A 62 -10.51 -0.74 -0.41
N GLY A 63 -9.77 -0.52 0.68
CA GLY A 63 -9.05 -1.59 1.39
C GLY A 63 -7.55 -1.74 1.11
N ILE A 64 -6.91 -0.80 0.39
CA ILE A 64 -5.44 -0.75 0.23
C ILE A 64 -4.89 0.52 0.83
N SER A 65 -4.20 0.31 1.93
CA SER A 65 -3.52 1.31 2.71
C SER A 65 -2.11 0.81 2.99
N LEU A 66 -1.13 1.69 3.23
CA LEU A 66 0.24 1.23 3.54
C LEU A 66 0.25 0.33 4.77
N THR A 67 -0.55 0.69 5.77
CA THR A 67 -0.73 -0.07 7.00
C THR A 67 -1.47 -1.40 6.74
N ALA A 68 -2.49 -1.42 5.88
CA ALA A 68 -3.18 -2.65 5.50
C ALA A 68 -2.30 -3.59 4.66
N LEU A 69 -1.46 -3.04 3.78
CA LEU A 69 -0.46 -3.78 3.01
C LEU A 69 0.53 -4.48 3.95
N GLU A 70 1.07 -3.76 4.95
CA GLU A 70 1.92 -4.36 5.98
C GLU A 70 1.18 -5.48 6.73
N ALA A 71 -0.04 -5.21 7.19
CA ALA A 71 -0.75 -6.12 8.10
C ALA A 71 -1.20 -7.40 7.41
N ARG A 72 -1.73 -7.30 6.18
CA ARG A 72 -2.45 -8.37 5.48
C ARG A 72 -1.66 -9.01 4.33
N ILE A 73 -0.78 -8.25 3.67
CA ILE A 73 -0.17 -8.68 2.40
C ILE A 73 1.30 -9.06 2.59
N ASP A 74 2.13 -8.12 3.05
CA ASP A 74 3.56 -8.38 3.28
C ASP A 74 4.10 -7.51 4.44
N ARG A 75 4.47 -8.17 5.53
CA ARG A 75 5.04 -7.53 6.74
C ARG A 75 6.36 -6.80 6.48
N GLY A 76 7.08 -7.13 5.41
CA GLY A 76 8.29 -6.46 4.98
C GLY A 76 8.07 -4.99 4.60
N VAL A 77 6.84 -4.63 4.20
CA VAL A 77 6.45 -3.22 3.95
C VAL A 77 6.66 -2.38 5.21
N GLY A 78 6.43 -2.94 6.40
CA GLY A 78 6.60 -2.26 7.69
C GLY A 78 8.01 -1.69 7.93
N MET A 79 9.04 -2.26 7.31
CA MET A 79 10.43 -1.75 7.41
C MET A 79 10.61 -0.41 6.67
N LEU A 80 9.75 -0.13 5.69
CA LEU A 80 9.75 1.09 4.88
C LEU A 80 8.85 2.17 5.47
N LEU A 81 7.84 1.78 6.26
CA LEU A 81 6.89 2.70 6.86
C LEU A 81 7.55 3.54 7.97
N ARG A 82 7.10 4.78 8.07
CA ARG A 82 7.44 5.71 9.15
C ARG A 82 6.14 6.24 9.78
N PRO A 83 6.13 6.44 11.11
CA PRO A 83 4.97 7.04 11.78
C PRO A 83 4.88 8.54 11.44
N PRO A 84 3.67 9.11 11.36
CA PRO A 84 3.45 10.50 10.96
C PRO A 84 4.24 11.50 11.80
N ALA A 85 4.42 11.23 13.11
CA ALA A 85 5.21 12.08 14.00
C ALA A 85 6.62 12.40 13.45
N ARG A 86 7.27 11.45 12.77
CA ARG A 86 8.61 11.68 12.18
C ARG A 86 8.57 12.70 11.04
N LEU A 87 7.51 12.69 10.24
CA LEU A 87 7.32 13.63 9.14
C LEU A 87 7.22 15.05 9.69
N PHE A 88 6.33 15.26 10.66
CA PHE A 88 6.09 16.58 11.22
C PHE A 88 7.28 17.11 12.03
N ILE A 89 7.99 16.24 12.78
CA ILE A 89 9.25 16.63 13.44
C ILE A 89 10.28 17.08 12.41
N GLY A 90 10.47 16.31 11.32
CA GLY A 90 11.39 16.65 10.25
C GLY A 90 11.07 18.00 9.58
N ALA A 91 9.79 18.36 9.54
CA ALA A 91 9.31 19.63 9.00
C ALA A 91 9.23 20.77 10.04
N GLY A 92 9.69 20.55 11.28
CA GLY A 92 9.85 21.60 12.30
C GLY A 92 8.79 21.64 13.40
N LEU A 93 7.88 20.67 13.48
CA LEU A 93 6.94 20.55 14.60
C LEU A 93 7.70 20.18 15.88
N ASP A 94 7.31 20.80 17.00
CA ASP A 94 7.86 20.47 18.31
C ASP A 94 7.71 18.95 18.63
N PRO A 95 8.80 18.26 19.03
CA PRO A 95 8.76 16.83 19.30
C PRO A 95 7.79 16.40 20.41
N ALA A 96 7.52 17.25 21.41
CA ALA A 96 6.55 16.93 22.46
C ALA A 96 5.12 16.97 21.92
N LEU A 97 4.80 17.89 21.01
CA LEU A 97 3.53 17.91 20.29
C LEU A 97 3.41 16.74 19.31
N ALA A 98 4.47 16.44 18.56
CA ALA A 98 4.48 15.35 17.58
C ALA A 98 4.28 13.96 18.23
N ARG A 99 4.75 13.75 19.47
CA ARG A 99 4.52 12.51 20.23
C ARG A 99 3.07 12.28 20.63
N GLN A 100 2.23 13.32 20.60
CA GLN A 100 0.79 13.21 20.82
C GLN A 100 0.05 12.76 19.55
N MET A 101 0.75 12.63 18.43
CA MET A 101 0.18 12.11 17.20
C MET A 101 0.08 10.58 17.27
N PRO A 102 -1.02 10.00 16.75
CA PRO A 102 -1.19 8.55 16.75
C PRO A 102 -0.06 7.87 15.95
N VAL A 103 0.41 6.74 16.49
CA VAL A 103 1.56 6.01 15.94
C VAL A 103 1.14 5.13 14.76
N ARG A 104 -0.03 4.48 14.84
CA ARG A 104 -0.60 3.55 13.86
C ARG A 104 -2.12 3.46 14.01
N LEU A 105 -2.79 3.11 12.91
CA LEU A 105 -4.22 2.80 12.85
C LEU A 105 -4.59 1.60 13.71
N ASP A 106 -5.64 1.77 14.51
CA ASP A 106 -6.47 0.65 14.96
C ASP A 106 -7.77 0.66 14.15
N LEU A 107 -7.92 -0.33 13.28
CA LEU A 107 -9.12 -0.55 12.46
C LEU A 107 -10.34 -0.96 13.32
N ALA A 108 -10.17 -1.25 14.61
CA ALA A 108 -11.23 -1.72 15.51
C ALA A 108 -11.67 -0.71 16.59
N GLY A 109 -11.12 0.51 16.63
CA GLY A 109 -11.11 1.33 17.87
C GLY A 109 -11.78 2.71 17.84
N GLY A 110 -12.36 3.17 16.73
CA GLY A 110 -13.27 4.34 16.74
C GLY A 110 -12.63 5.73 16.56
N ALA A 111 -11.48 5.85 15.90
CA ALA A 111 -11.08 7.10 15.25
C ALA A 111 -10.31 6.80 13.94
N PRO A 112 -10.83 7.16 12.76
CA PRO A 112 -10.18 6.86 11.48
C PRO A 112 -9.01 7.82 11.28
N MET A 113 -7.79 7.33 11.39
CA MET A 113 -6.62 8.19 11.38
C MET A 113 -5.42 7.53 10.73
N GLY A 114 -5.34 7.67 9.40
CA GLY A 114 -4.16 7.32 8.59
C GLY A 114 -2.95 8.22 8.90
N GLY A 115 -1.91 8.13 8.07
CA GLY A 115 -0.71 8.96 8.21
C GLY A 115 0.60 8.19 8.26
N ALA A 116 0.56 6.86 8.09
CA ALA A 116 1.76 6.12 7.74
C ALA A 116 2.30 6.66 6.40
N PHE A 117 3.62 6.73 6.29
CA PHE A 117 4.24 7.21 5.07
C PHE A 117 5.51 6.44 4.74
N ILE A 118 5.90 6.50 3.47
CA ILE A 118 7.18 6.02 2.96
C ILE A 118 7.93 7.25 2.43
N PRO A 119 9.11 7.58 2.99
CA PRO A 119 9.90 8.71 2.51
C PRO A 119 10.42 8.46 1.09
N ALA A 120 10.70 9.53 0.35
CA ALA A 120 11.12 9.49 -1.05
C ALA A 120 12.25 8.47 -1.35
N HIS A 121 13.29 8.45 -0.53
CA HIS A 121 14.45 7.56 -0.72
C HIS A 121 14.12 6.07 -0.54
N LEU A 122 12.97 5.72 0.05
CA LEU A 122 12.51 4.33 0.23
C LEU A 122 11.45 3.90 -0.78
N VAL A 123 10.95 4.80 -1.63
CA VAL A 123 10.01 4.43 -2.70
C VAL A 123 10.64 3.40 -3.67
N PRO A 124 11.90 3.56 -4.13
CA PRO A 124 12.53 2.55 -4.97
C PRO A 124 12.69 1.18 -4.28
N GLU A 125 12.85 1.18 -2.95
CA GLU A 125 12.91 -0.05 -2.17
C GLU A 125 11.56 -0.75 -2.04
N LEU A 126 10.46 0.02 -1.99
CA LEU A 126 9.12 -0.55 -2.08
C LEU A 126 8.90 -1.20 -3.44
N GLU A 127 9.26 -0.53 -4.54
CA GLU A 127 9.17 -1.10 -5.89
C GLU A 127 9.98 -2.40 -5.97
N SER A 128 11.23 -2.37 -5.51
CA SER A 128 12.11 -3.54 -5.52
C SER A 128 11.59 -4.68 -4.63
N LEU A 129 10.98 -4.37 -3.48
CA LEU A 129 10.34 -5.35 -2.62
C LEU A 129 9.15 -6.02 -3.31
N ILE A 130 8.29 -5.24 -3.95
CA ILE A 130 7.15 -5.73 -4.73
C ILE A 130 7.64 -6.62 -5.86
N GLU A 131 8.67 -6.22 -6.61
CA GLU A 131 9.19 -7.01 -7.72
C GLU A 131 9.79 -8.34 -7.27
N ARG A 132 10.62 -8.33 -6.22
CA ARG A 132 11.21 -9.56 -5.66
C ARG A 132 10.14 -10.52 -5.11
N ARG A 133 8.99 -10.01 -4.69
CA ARG A 133 7.92 -10.79 -4.05
C ARG A 133 6.62 -10.76 -4.85
N LEU A 134 6.70 -10.53 -6.16
CA LEU A 134 5.55 -10.23 -7.01
C LEU A 134 4.44 -11.28 -6.92
N ALA A 135 4.79 -12.56 -7.10
CA ALA A 135 3.85 -13.66 -7.01
C ALA A 135 3.17 -13.76 -5.63
N ARG A 136 3.94 -13.54 -4.55
CA ARG A 136 3.41 -13.53 -3.19
C ARG A 136 2.42 -12.39 -2.98
N PHE A 137 2.75 -11.17 -3.43
CA PHE A 137 1.84 -10.02 -3.36
C PHE A 137 0.53 -10.32 -4.09
N LEU A 138 0.61 -10.78 -5.34
CA LEU A 138 -0.57 -11.08 -6.15
C LEU A 138 -1.46 -12.16 -5.51
N ARG A 139 -0.86 -13.24 -5.01
CA ARG A 139 -1.59 -14.28 -4.26
C ARG A 139 -2.28 -13.72 -3.03
N ARG A 140 -1.56 -12.98 -2.19
CA ARG A 140 -2.11 -12.41 -0.94
C ARG A 140 -3.20 -11.39 -1.20
N LEU A 141 -3.11 -10.63 -2.29
CA LEU A 141 -4.18 -9.74 -2.72
C LEU A 141 -5.43 -10.54 -3.13
N ALA A 142 -5.26 -11.66 -3.85
CA ALA A 142 -6.36 -12.54 -4.20
C ALA A 142 -7.01 -13.18 -2.96
N ASP A 143 -6.18 -13.69 -2.03
CA ASP A 143 -6.63 -14.24 -0.74
C ASP A 143 -7.41 -13.21 0.10
N ALA A 144 -7.11 -11.93 -0.08
CA ALA A 144 -7.77 -10.83 0.59
C ALA A 144 -9.00 -10.30 -0.17
N GLU A 145 -9.50 -11.05 -1.17
CA GLU A 145 -10.66 -10.75 -2.02
C GLU A 145 -10.53 -9.44 -2.81
N MET A 146 -9.30 -9.05 -3.14
CA MET A 146 -9.01 -7.89 -3.99
C MET A 146 -8.66 -8.32 -5.42
N ASP A 147 -8.82 -7.41 -6.39
CA ASP A 147 -8.31 -7.62 -7.75
C ASP A 147 -6.79 -7.44 -7.77
N PRO A 148 -5.98 -8.52 -7.83
CA PRO A 148 -4.54 -8.40 -7.62
C PRO A 148 -3.85 -7.53 -8.66
N VAL A 149 -4.34 -7.58 -9.91
CA VAL A 149 -3.74 -6.87 -11.05
C VAL A 149 -4.07 -5.38 -10.95
N ALA A 150 -5.35 -5.03 -10.76
CA ALA A 150 -5.75 -3.64 -10.65
C ALA A 150 -5.14 -2.97 -9.40
N THR A 151 -5.18 -3.69 -8.28
CA THR A 151 -4.68 -3.21 -6.99
C THR A 151 -3.16 -3.00 -7.01
N LEU A 152 -2.39 -4.01 -7.42
CA LEU A 152 -0.93 -3.88 -7.44
C LEU A 152 -0.47 -2.90 -8.52
N GLY A 153 -1.20 -2.84 -9.64
CA GLY A 153 -0.97 -1.85 -10.68
C GLY A 153 -1.14 -0.41 -10.19
N LEU A 154 -2.18 -0.13 -9.39
CA LEU A 154 -2.37 1.19 -8.77
C LEU A 154 -1.21 1.55 -7.82
N LEU A 155 -0.77 0.60 -7.00
CA LEU A 155 0.36 0.82 -6.08
C LEU A 155 1.67 1.12 -6.83
N LEU A 156 1.94 0.37 -7.91
CA LEU A 156 3.12 0.61 -8.76
C LEU A 156 3.03 1.94 -9.52
N ASP A 157 1.84 2.36 -9.95
CA ASP A 157 1.64 3.71 -10.53
C ASP A 157 1.93 4.80 -9.49
N ALA A 158 1.46 4.63 -8.25
CA ALA A 158 1.78 5.56 -7.16
C ALA A 158 3.29 5.65 -6.91
N CYS A 159 3.99 4.51 -6.86
CA CYS A 159 5.44 4.47 -6.71
C CYS A 159 6.16 5.15 -7.88
N ALA A 160 5.76 4.87 -9.11
CA ALA A 160 6.36 5.45 -10.30
C ALA A 160 6.21 6.98 -10.33
N VAL A 161 5.03 7.50 -10.00
CA VAL A 161 4.79 8.95 -9.90
C VAL A 161 5.62 9.57 -8.78
N ALA A 162 5.65 8.94 -7.60
CA ALA A 162 6.43 9.43 -6.46
C ALA A 162 7.93 9.46 -6.80
N ARG A 163 8.48 8.37 -7.35
CA ARG A 163 9.89 8.27 -7.77
C ARG A 163 10.24 9.30 -8.84
N ALA A 164 9.40 9.48 -9.86
CA ALA A 164 9.64 10.45 -10.93
C ALA A 164 9.71 11.90 -10.42
N ARG A 165 9.09 12.19 -9.28
CA ARG A 165 9.10 13.50 -8.63
C ARG A 165 10.09 13.63 -7.47
N GLY A 166 10.78 12.56 -7.10
CA GLY A 166 11.61 12.53 -5.90
C GLY A 166 10.80 12.68 -4.60
N CYS A 167 9.53 12.29 -4.62
CA CYS A 167 8.58 12.40 -3.52
C CYS A 167 8.37 11.04 -2.80
N GLY A 168 7.81 11.10 -1.60
CA GLY A 168 7.36 9.91 -0.86
C GLY A 168 5.92 9.50 -1.16
N LEU A 169 5.40 8.56 -0.38
CA LEU A 169 4.00 8.16 -0.35
C LEU A 169 3.41 8.39 1.04
N TYR A 170 2.20 8.93 1.10
CA TYR A 170 1.49 9.21 2.35
C TYR A 170 0.10 8.58 2.33
N GLU A 171 -0.25 7.83 3.37
CA GLU A 171 -1.56 7.17 3.51
C GLU A 171 -2.55 8.09 4.25
N SER A 172 -3.79 8.15 3.76
CA SER A 172 -4.92 8.71 4.50
C SER A 172 -6.14 7.79 4.47
N LEU A 173 -6.98 7.86 5.50
CA LEU A 173 -8.29 7.19 5.53
C LEU A 173 -9.42 8.20 5.46
N ASP A 174 -10.43 7.91 4.65
CA ASP A 174 -11.70 8.66 4.54
C ASP A 174 -11.55 10.17 4.28
N VAL A 175 -10.37 10.62 3.81
CA VAL A 175 -10.16 12.02 3.40
C VAL A 175 -10.56 12.21 1.94
N ILE A 176 -10.01 11.37 1.06
CA ILE A 176 -10.30 11.37 -0.37
C ILE A 176 -10.93 10.03 -0.72
N VAL A 177 -12.14 10.10 -1.26
CA VAL A 177 -13.00 8.95 -1.55
C VAL A 177 -13.18 8.78 -3.06
N ALA A 178 -13.58 7.60 -3.51
CA ALA A 178 -13.67 7.27 -4.94
C ALA A 178 -14.79 8.02 -5.67
N ASP A 179 -15.82 8.42 -4.94
CA ASP A 179 -16.99 9.19 -5.38
C ASP A 179 -16.83 10.71 -5.18
N ALA A 180 -15.60 11.16 -4.90
CA ALA A 180 -15.33 12.59 -4.83
C ALA A 180 -15.73 13.27 -6.16
N PRO A 181 -16.29 14.49 -6.11
CA PRO A 181 -16.70 15.21 -7.33
C PRO A 181 -15.55 15.28 -8.33
N ALA A 182 -15.83 15.20 -9.64
CA ALA A 182 -14.76 15.22 -10.66
C ALA A 182 -13.86 16.48 -10.60
N THR A 183 -14.35 17.56 -9.98
CA THR A 183 -13.63 18.82 -9.73
C THR A 183 -12.76 18.81 -8.47
N TRP A 184 -12.83 17.76 -7.65
CA TRP A 184 -12.14 17.67 -6.36
C TRP A 184 -11.63 16.23 -6.05
N PRO A 185 -10.36 16.06 -5.68
CA PRO A 185 -9.32 17.08 -5.57
C PRO A 185 -8.79 17.53 -6.96
N PRO A 186 -8.27 18.78 -7.08
CA PRO A 186 -7.73 19.31 -8.33
C PRO A 186 -6.59 18.46 -8.92
N GLY A 187 -5.79 17.80 -8.06
CA GLY A 187 -4.74 16.87 -8.47
C GLY A 187 -5.26 15.59 -9.13
N GLY A 188 -6.57 15.33 -9.02
CA GLY A 188 -7.27 14.20 -9.62
C GLY A 188 -7.22 12.92 -8.79
N VAL A 189 -8.19 12.03 -9.05
CA VAL A 189 -8.30 10.71 -8.42
C VAL A 189 -7.91 9.61 -9.40
N ARG A 190 -7.04 8.71 -8.95
CA ARG A 190 -6.69 7.47 -9.65
C ARG A 190 -7.26 6.29 -8.89
N LEU A 191 -8.05 5.48 -9.58
CA LEU A 191 -8.68 4.29 -9.04
C LEU A 191 -7.98 3.06 -9.60
N ALA A 192 -8.02 1.96 -8.86
CA ALA A 192 -7.56 0.67 -9.36
C ALA A 192 -8.48 0.22 -10.50
N ASP A 193 -7.91 0.18 -11.71
CA ASP A 193 -8.59 -0.26 -12.92
C ASP A 193 -7.57 -0.90 -13.86
N ARG A 194 -7.78 -2.19 -14.18
CA ARG A 194 -6.92 -2.93 -15.12
C ARG A 194 -6.81 -2.24 -16.48
N LYS A 195 -7.85 -1.54 -16.93
CA LYS A 195 -7.89 -0.88 -18.25
C LYS A 195 -7.01 0.35 -18.30
N ARG A 196 -6.70 0.96 -17.15
CA ARG A 196 -5.83 2.15 -17.05
C ARG A 196 -4.35 1.81 -16.97
N LEU A 197 -4.01 0.55 -16.70
CA LEU A 197 -2.61 0.11 -16.62
C LEU A 197 -1.96 0.14 -18.00
N ASP A 198 -0.68 0.51 -18.00
CA ASP A 198 0.19 0.30 -19.16
C ASP A 198 0.07 -1.16 -19.65
N PRO A 199 -0.10 -1.42 -20.96
CA PRO A 199 -0.31 -2.77 -21.46
C PRO A 199 0.80 -3.76 -21.12
N VAL A 200 2.05 -3.31 -21.05
CA VAL A 200 3.20 -4.15 -20.70
C VAL A 200 3.16 -4.51 -19.22
N LEU A 201 2.94 -3.53 -18.36
CA LEU A 201 2.76 -3.74 -16.93
C LEU A 201 1.57 -4.66 -16.65
N ARG A 202 0.41 -4.41 -17.28
CA ARG A 202 -0.78 -5.25 -17.13
C ARG A 202 -0.48 -6.70 -17.48
N ARG A 203 0.12 -6.94 -18.64
CA ARG A 203 0.48 -8.29 -19.09
C ARG A 203 1.45 -8.95 -18.11
N ARG A 204 2.45 -8.22 -17.61
CA ARG A 204 3.40 -8.73 -16.60
C ARG A 204 2.67 -9.19 -15.33
N LEU A 205 1.75 -8.36 -14.82
CA LEU A 205 0.96 -8.69 -13.62
C LEU A 205 0.00 -9.87 -13.87
N GLU A 206 -0.67 -9.90 -15.02
CA GLU A 206 -1.56 -11.00 -15.40
C GLU A 206 -0.82 -12.33 -15.53
N GLU A 207 0.37 -12.34 -16.15
CA GLU A 207 1.21 -13.54 -16.22
C GLU A 207 1.68 -14.00 -14.84
N ALA A 208 2.10 -13.07 -13.98
CA ALA A 208 2.54 -13.39 -12.62
C ALA A 208 1.40 -13.81 -11.68
N ALA A 209 0.16 -13.40 -11.97
CA ALA A 209 -1.03 -13.76 -11.21
C ALA A 209 -1.57 -15.16 -11.58
N LYS A 210 -1.09 -15.77 -12.66
CA LYS A 210 -1.51 -17.12 -13.04
C LYS A 210 -1.11 -18.10 -11.94
N PRO A 211 -2.03 -18.98 -11.50
CA PRO A 211 -1.67 -20.03 -10.58
C PRO A 211 -0.56 -20.89 -11.21
N PRO A 212 0.33 -21.46 -10.39
CA PRO A 212 1.34 -22.39 -10.89
C PRO A 212 0.67 -23.46 -11.73
N LYS A 213 1.25 -23.77 -12.90
CA LYS A 213 0.76 -24.89 -13.70
C LYS A 213 0.77 -26.12 -12.78
N PRO A 214 -0.35 -26.85 -12.64
CA PRO A 214 -0.36 -28.05 -11.84
C PRO A 214 0.77 -28.93 -12.36
N VAL A 215 1.73 -29.26 -11.48
CA VAL A 215 2.75 -30.25 -11.79
C VAL A 215 1.96 -31.48 -12.18
N LYS A 216 2.03 -31.88 -13.47
CA LYS A 216 1.37 -33.09 -13.95
C LYS A 216 1.96 -34.25 -13.17
N ARG A 217 1.36 -34.57 -12.01
CA ARG A 217 1.69 -35.77 -11.26
C ARG A 217 1.47 -36.90 -12.25
N PRO A 218 2.44 -37.79 -12.49
CA PRO A 218 2.24 -38.91 -13.39
C PRO A 218 0.95 -39.61 -12.94
N GLY A 219 -0.02 -39.66 -13.86
CA GLY A 219 -1.33 -40.24 -13.61
C GLY A 219 -1.17 -41.70 -13.18
N LEU A 220 -2.19 -42.25 -12.54
CA LEU A 220 -2.16 -43.62 -12.00
C LEU A 220 -1.61 -44.64 -13.03
N VAL A 221 -1.97 -44.48 -14.30
CA VAL A 221 -1.49 -45.30 -15.43
C VAL A 221 0.00 -45.14 -15.71
N ALA A 222 0.55 -43.92 -15.63
CA ALA A 222 1.99 -43.69 -15.80
C ALA A 222 2.81 -44.26 -14.63
N ARG A 223 2.21 -44.38 -13.43
CA ARG A 223 2.82 -45.04 -12.27
C ARG A 223 2.76 -46.57 -12.39
N MET A 224 1.69 -47.12 -12.97
CA MET A 224 1.56 -48.56 -13.19
C MET A 224 2.47 -49.08 -14.32
N LEU A 225 2.87 -48.23 -15.27
CA LEU A 225 3.72 -48.62 -16.42
C LEU A 225 5.24 -48.49 -16.16
N GLY A 226 5.68 -48.35 -14.90
CA GLY A 226 7.02 -48.78 -14.50
C GLY A 226 8.23 -48.04 -15.09
N ARG A 227 8.13 -46.74 -15.40
CA ARG A 227 9.34 -45.90 -15.57
C ARG A 227 9.56 -45.06 -14.31
N GLY A 228 10.39 -45.62 -13.43
CA GLY A 228 10.66 -45.12 -12.09
C GLY A 228 11.23 -43.70 -12.06
N SER A 229 10.90 -43.00 -10.97
CA SER A 229 11.74 -41.92 -10.46
C SER A 229 11.94 -42.15 -8.98
N ALA A 230 13.19 -42.01 -8.55
CA ALA A 230 13.67 -42.28 -7.21
C ALA A 230 12.85 -41.55 -6.15
N VAL A 231 12.51 -42.28 -5.09
CA VAL A 231 11.90 -41.75 -3.87
C VAL A 231 12.97 -40.95 -3.15
N THR A 232 12.81 -39.63 -3.07
CA THR A 232 13.46 -38.84 -2.01
C THR A 232 12.63 -38.93 -0.74
N PRO A 233 13.23 -39.27 0.42
CA PRO A 233 12.53 -39.39 1.68
C PRO A 233 12.37 -38.00 2.28
N ASN A 234 11.33 -37.27 1.90
CA ASN A 234 10.72 -36.24 2.73
C ASN A 234 9.35 -35.88 2.14
N GLY A 235 8.32 -36.55 2.65
CA GLY A 235 6.94 -36.33 2.28
C GLY A 235 6.39 -35.05 2.89
N HIS A 236 6.34 -33.99 2.09
CA HIS A 236 5.33 -32.96 2.25
C HIS A 236 4.40 -33.02 1.04
N ALA A 237 3.12 -33.31 1.31
CA ALA A 237 2.06 -33.14 0.34
C ALA A 237 2.00 -31.66 -0.05
N GLY A 238 2.67 -31.30 -1.13
CA GLY A 238 2.72 -29.94 -1.64
C GLY A 238 1.31 -29.46 -1.96
N ALA A 239 0.84 -28.49 -1.16
CA ALA A 239 -0.10 -27.49 -1.61
C ALA A 239 0.51 -26.77 -2.81
N ASP A 240 -0.33 -26.41 -3.78
CA ASP A 240 0.05 -25.83 -5.07
C ASP A 240 1.04 -24.67 -4.92
N ALA A 241 2.33 -24.97 -5.12
CA ALA A 241 3.43 -24.04 -4.91
C ALA A 241 3.46 -23.01 -6.04
N TRP A 242 3.29 -21.72 -5.69
CA TRP A 242 3.32 -20.64 -6.68
C TRP A 242 4.73 -20.45 -7.25
N PRO A 243 4.87 -19.85 -8.44
CA PRO A 243 6.17 -19.49 -8.99
C PRO A 243 6.90 -18.54 -8.01
N GLY A 244 7.99 -19.01 -7.39
CA GLY A 244 8.79 -18.24 -6.43
C GLY A 244 8.84 -18.79 -5.01
N ASP A 245 8.13 -19.89 -4.69
CA ASP A 245 8.23 -20.56 -3.39
C ASP A 245 9.49 -21.48 -3.26
N ALA A 246 10.43 -21.40 -4.21
CA ALA A 246 11.73 -22.04 -4.09
C ALA A 246 12.60 -21.26 -3.08
N VAL A 247 12.55 -21.69 -1.83
CA VAL A 247 13.59 -21.38 -0.85
C VAL A 247 14.88 -22.00 -1.38
N ASP A 248 15.88 -21.16 -1.67
CA ASP A 248 17.26 -21.60 -1.89
C ASP A 248 17.77 -22.19 -0.57
N PRO A 249 18.02 -23.51 -0.48
CA PRO A 249 18.45 -24.13 0.77
C PRO A 249 19.98 -24.00 0.99
N GLY A 250 20.67 -23.11 0.27
CA GLY A 250 22.14 -23.10 0.18
C GLY A 250 22.86 -21.81 0.55
N ARG A 251 22.34 -20.98 1.46
CA ARG A 251 23.14 -19.90 2.07
C ARG A 251 23.34 -20.12 3.55
N ASP A 252 24.37 -20.92 3.84
CA ASP A 252 25.08 -20.87 5.11
C ASP A 252 25.78 -19.52 5.22
N ASP A 253 25.35 -18.69 6.18
CA ASP A 253 26.16 -17.61 6.72
C ASP A 253 26.07 -17.69 8.25
N HIS A 254 27.22 -18.05 8.83
CA HIS A 254 27.63 -18.15 10.25
C HIS A 254 27.45 -19.50 10.97
#